data_AF-A0AAW5CU05-F1
#
_entry.id   AF-A0AAW5CU05-F1
#
_cell.length_a   1.000
_cell.length_b   1.000
_cell.length_c   1.000
_cell.angle_alpha   90.00
_cell.angle_beta   90.00
_cell.angle_gamma   90.00
#
_symmetry.space_group_name_H-M   'P 1'
#
loop_
_entity.id
_entity.type
_entity.pdbx_description
1 polymer ?
#
loop_
_entity_poly.entity_id
_entity_poly.type
_entity_poly.pdbx_seq_one_letter_code
_entity_poly.pdbx_strand_id
1 'polypeptide(L)'
;MKTNVIQFPPSLSNIVWRVSAIDKLGKVLRVKCDESNLEMKVKGQLDSVTRVSIDDEVLLHSVAMPIVLGRLSAPNDFPAASVTNNNGTVVLNGEQKVCVKTKNGSIAINGNGEIQLEGKLLNADIEQDLSLQGWPIRLN
;
A
#
# COMPACT_ATOMS: atom_id res chain seq x y z
N MET A 1 2.92 11.43 -30.15
CA MET A 1 2.71 11.19 -28.71
C MET A 1 3.54 12.22 -27.94
N LYS A 2 2.92 13.11 -27.16
CA LYS A 2 3.66 14.00 -26.26
C LYS A 2 3.95 13.23 -24.98
N THR A 3 5.19 12.80 -24.82
CA THR A 3 5.68 12.19 -23.58
C THR A 3 5.65 13.28 -22.51
N ASN A 4 4.79 13.14 -21.50
CA ASN A 4 4.83 13.98 -20.31
C ASN A 4 6.07 13.59 -19.51
N VAL A 5 7.22 14.15 -19.90
CA VAL A 5 8.45 14.05 -19.12
C VAL A 5 8.27 15.01 -17.94
N ILE A 6 8.05 14.45 -16.76
CA ILE A 6 8.10 15.21 -15.51
C ILE A 6 9.55 15.67 -15.34
N GLN A 7 9.81 16.94 -15.67
CA GLN A 7 11.12 17.55 -15.41
C GLN A 7 11.13 18.06 -13.97
N PHE A 8 11.99 17.46 -13.15
CA PHE A 8 12.23 17.93 -11.78
C PHE A 8 13.15 19.16 -11.80
N PRO A 9 12.80 20.25 -11.09
CA PRO A 9 13.62 21.45 -11.05
C PRO A 9 14.93 21.21 -10.29
N PRO A 10 16.07 21.77 -10.75
CA PRO A 10 17.37 21.59 -10.12
C PRO A 10 17.58 22.62 -9.01
N SER A 11 17.31 22.27 -7.75
CA SER A 11 17.94 22.93 -6.59
C SER A 11 17.74 22.09 -5.32
N LEU A 12 18.85 21.77 -4.65
CA LEU A 12 18.97 20.94 -3.43
C LEU A 12 18.29 19.56 -3.57
N SER A 13 19.01 18.71 -4.30
CA SER A 13 18.61 17.51 -5.05
C SER A 13 18.17 16.28 -4.25
N ASN A 14 18.01 16.35 -2.93
CA ASN A 14 17.51 15.20 -2.19
C ASN A 14 16.01 15.33 -2.03
N ILE A 15 15.31 14.84 -3.05
CA ILE A 15 13.88 14.63 -3.01
C ILE A 15 13.56 13.47 -2.04
N VAL A 16 14.54 12.61 -1.76
CA VAL A 16 14.45 11.48 -0.83
C VAL A 16 14.94 11.88 0.56
N TRP A 17 14.12 11.60 1.57
CA TRP A 17 14.39 11.87 2.98
C TRP A 17 14.06 10.65 3.83
N ARG A 18 14.72 10.51 4.98
CA ARG A 18 14.45 9.43 5.93
C ARG A 18 13.39 9.84 6.94
N VAL A 19 12.44 8.97 7.25
CA VAL A 19 11.41 9.22 8.28
C VAL A 19 12.03 9.18 9.68
N SER A 20 11.87 10.27 10.44
CA SER A 20 12.39 10.38 11.82
C SER A 20 11.30 10.34 12.89
N ALA A 21 10.04 10.60 12.51
CA ALA A 21 8.90 10.48 13.42
C ALA A 21 7.61 10.20 12.68
N ILE A 22 6.74 9.39 13.29
CA ILE A 22 5.42 9.00 12.79
C ILE A 22 4.34 9.16 13.87
N ASP A 23 3.09 9.25 13.46
CA ASP A 23 1.95 9.14 14.37
C ASP A 23 1.55 7.67 14.63
N LYS A 24 0.50 7.44 15.43
CA LYS A 24 0.02 6.10 15.77
C LYS A 24 -0.50 5.29 14.57
N LEU A 25 -0.92 5.98 13.50
CA LEU A 25 -1.41 5.37 12.28
C LEU A 25 -0.28 5.14 11.26
N GLY A 26 0.93 5.63 11.54
CA GLY A 26 2.07 5.57 10.63
C GLY A 26 2.03 6.64 9.54
N LYS A 27 1.43 7.80 9.84
CA LYS A 27 1.63 9.03 9.03
C LYS A 27 2.93 9.70 9.42
N VAL A 28 3.62 10.27 8.43
CA VAL A 28 4.90 10.94 8.60
C VAL A 28 4.70 12.28 9.32
N LEU A 29 5.39 12.48 10.44
CA LEU A 29 5.39 13.74 11.18
C LEU A 29 6.66 14.54 10.93
N ARG A 30 7.80 13.86 10.86
CA ARG A 30 9.11 14.47 10.61
C ARG A 30 9.98 13.59 9.72
N VAL A 31 10.87 14.26 9.02
CA VAL A 31 11.85 13.66 8.10
C VAL A 31 13.21 14.29 8.32
N LYS A 32 14.25 13.51 8.02
CA LYS A 32 15.65 13.88 8.18
C LYS A 32 16.41 13.65 6.88
N CYS A 33 17.28 14.59 6.52
CA CYS A 33 18.22 14.44 5.41
C CYS A 33 19.53 13.87 5.94
N ASP A 34 19.99 12.76 5.36
CA ASP A 34 21.21 12.09 5.79
C ASP A 34 22.46 12.93 5.55
N GLU A 35 22.55 13.63 4.41
CA GLU A 35 23.74 14.41 4.04
C GLU A 35 23.93 15.66 4.89
N SER A 36 22.82 16.35 5.21
CA SER A 36 22.85 17.65 5.90
C SER A 36 22.53 17.55 7.39
N ASN A 37 22.13 16.37 7.86
CA ASN A 37 21.61 16.13 9.22
C ASN A 37 20.43 17.06 9.59
N LEU A 38 19.78 17.69 8.60
CA LEU A 38 18.65 18.58 8.78
C LEU A 38 17.39 17.76 9.05
N GLU A 39 16.63 18.13 10.07
CA GLU A 39 15.31 17.55 10.36
C GLU A 39 14.22 18.59 10.10
N MET A 40 13.10 18.15 9.52
CA MET A 40 11.97 19.01 9.18
C MET A 40 10.65 18.39 9.58
N LYS A 41 9.69 19.26 9.90
CA LYS A 41 8.29 18.87 10.11
C LYS A 41 7.57 18.75 8.77
N VAL A 42 6.87 17.63 8.58
CA VAL A 42 6.04 17.38 7.39
C VAL A 42 4.73 18.16 7.50
N LYS A 43 4.33 18.83 6.41
CA LYS A 43 3.08 19.61 6.32
C LYS A 43 1.87 18.73 5.99
N GLY A 44 2.10 17.60 5.33
CA GLY A 44 1.08 16.63 4.96
C GLY A 44 1.68 15.48 4.15
N GLN A 45 0.84 14.52 3.78
CA GLN A 45 1.19 13.43 2.86
C GLN A 45 0.01 13.14 1.93
N LEU A 46 0.29 12.61 0.75
CA LEU A 46 -0.79 12.08 -0.10
C LEU A 46 -1.49 10.92 0.62
N ASP A 47 -2.78 10.77 0.37
CA ASP A 47 -3.61 9.68 0.90
C ASP A 47 -3.16 8.30 0.40
N SER A 48 -2.55 8.26 -0.78
CA SER A 48 -1.94 7.07 -1.39
C SER A 48 -0.65 6.60 -0.70
N VAL A 49 -0.05 7.43 0.16
CA VAL A 49 1.15 7.05 0.93
C VAL A 49 0.73 6.03 1.98
N THR A 50 1.19 4.80 1.77
CA THR A 50 0.96 3.69 2.70
C THR A 50 1.65 3.93 4.03
N ARG A 51 1.29 3.12 5.03
CA ARG A 51 1.86 3.19 6.38
C ARG A 51 3.40 3.15 6.31
N VAL A 52 4.06 4.14 6.90
CA VAL A 52 5.52 4.20 7.00
C VAL A 52 6.00 3.75 8.38
N SER A 53 7.24 3.30 8.43
CA SER A 53 8.02 3.07 9.64
C SER A 53 9.08 4.17 9.82
N ILE A 54 9.66 4.26 11.02
CA ILE A 54 10.89 5.03 11.22
C ILE A 54 11.98 4.42 10.34
N ASP A 55 12.86 5.26 9.82
CA ASP A 55 13.95 4.93 8.89
C ASP A 55 13.55 4.59 7.45
N ASP A 56 12.25 4.53 7.14
CA ASP A 56 11.79 4.44 5.75
C ASP A 56 12.23 5.68 4.95
N GLU A 57 12.50 5.47 3.67
CA GLU A 57 12.78 6.53 2.72
C GLU A 57 11.48 7.03 2.07
N VAL A 58 11.33 8.35 2.00
CA VAL A 58 10.15 9.00 1.45
C VAL A 58 10.54 10.10 0.47
N LEU A 59 9.68 10.30 -0.53
CA LEU A 59 9.81 11.38 -1.50
C LEU A 59 9.05 12.61 -1.00
N LEU A 60 9.73 13.75 -0.90
CA LEU A 60 9.10 15.04 -0.61
C LEU A 60 8.80 15.82 -1.88
N HIS A 61 7.74 16.63 -1.86
CA HIS A 61 7.49 17.59 -2.95
C HIS A 61 8.63 18.62 -3.07
N SER A 62 9.03 19.23 -1.95
CA SER A 62 10.24 20.07 -1.84
C SER A 62 10.58 20.35 -0.37
N VAL A 63 11.74 20.94 -0.12
CA VAL A 63 12.13 21.44 1.21
C VAL A 63 11.21 22.58 1.68
N ALA A 64 10.82 23.50 0.78
CA ALA A 64 9.92 24.61 1.11
C ALA A 64 8.47 24.15 1.39
N MET A 65 8.07 23.06 0.77
CA MET A 65 6.76 22.43 0.93
C MET A 65 6.96 20.93 1.22
N PRO A 66 7.29 20.56 2.47
CA PRO A 66 7.60 19.18 2.87
C PRO A 66 6.31 18.37 2.97
N ILE A 67 5.75 18.04 1.81
CA ILE A 67 4.61 17.14 1.63
C ILE A 67 5.16 15.82 1.12
N VAL A 68 4.82 14.72 1.79
CA VAL A 68 5.26 13.38 1.38
C VAL A 68 4.40 12.90 0.22
N LEU A 69 5.04 12.60 -0.91
CA LEU A 69 4.40 12.13 -2.14
C LEU A 69 4.36 10.60 -2.24
N GLY A 70 5.31 9.93 -1.62
CA GLY A 70 5.46 8.48 -1.70
C GLY A 70 6.48 7.95 -0.72
N ARG A 71 6.34 6.66 -0.38
CA ARG A 71 7.38 5.87 0.29
C ARG A 71 8.20 5.16 -0.80
N LEU A 72 9.52 5.20 -0.71
CA LEU A 72 10.39 4.40 -1.57
C LEU A 72 10.34 2.96 -1.07
N SER A 73 10.08 2.03 -2.00
CA SER A 73 10.18 0.60 -1.72
C SER A 73 11.65 0.23 -1.49
N ALA A 74 11.95 -0.46 -0.40
CA ALA A 74 13.26 -1.08 -0.21
C ALA A 74 13.51 -2.16 -1.29
N PRO A 75 14.77 -2.53 -1.58
CA PRO A 75 15.07 -3.58 -2.56
C PRO A 75 14.39 -4.94 -2.28
N ASN A 76 14.08 -5.21 -1.02
CA ASN A 76 13.41 -6.43 -0.57
C ASN A 76 11.92 -6.22 -0.28
N ASP A 77 11.37 -5.02 -0.54
CA ASP A 77 9.95 -4.77 -0.40
C ASP A 77 9.18 -5.38 -1.57
N PHE A 78 8.10 -6.08 -1.25
CA PHE A 78 7.15 -6.52 -2.25
C PHE A 78 6.23 -5.36 -2.65
N PRO A 79 5.85 -5.26 -3.93
CA PRO A 79 4.84 -4.29 -4.33
C PRO A 79 3.55 -4.55 -3.55
N ALA A 80 2.88 -3.48 -3.09
CA ALA A 80 1.65 -3.59 -2.31
C ALA A 80 0.54 -4.36 -3.05
N ALA A 81 0.53 -4.29 -4.38
CA ALA A 81 -0.20 -5.17 -5.27
C ALA A 81 0.46 -5.16 -6.65
N SER A 82 0.50 -6.32 -7.32
CA SER A 82 0.71 -6.38 -8.78
C SER A 82 -0.66 -6.62 -9.44
N VAL A 83 -1.05 -5.70 -10.32
CA VAL A 83 -2.31 -5.75 -11.06
C VAL A 83 -2.02 -6.04 -12.52
N THR A 84 -2.45 -7.19 -13.02
CA THR A 84 -2.36 -7.55 -14.44
C THR A 84 -3.74 -7.79 -15.03
N ASN A 85 -3.97 -7.32 -16.25
CA ASN A 85 -5.14 -7.68 -17.04
C ASN A 85 -4.79 -8.91 -17.89
N ASN A 86 -5.48 -10.02 -17.66
CA ASN A 86 -5.40 -11.22 -18.48
C ASN A 86 -6.73 -11.41 -19.22
N ASN A 87 -6.84 -10.84 -20.43
CA ASN A 87 -8.02 -10.93 -21.30
C ASN A 87 -9.35 -10.56 -20.59
N GLY A 88 -9.34 -9.49 -19.80
CA GLY A 88 -10.51 -9.01 -19.04
C GLY A 88 -10.54 -9.47 -17.57
N THR A 89 -9.65 -10.38 -17.17
CA THR A 89 -9.51 -10.80 -15.77
C THR A 89 -8.50 -9.92 -15.04
N VAL A 90 -8.90 -9.30 -13.93
CA VAL A 90 -7.99 -8.57 -13.03
C VAL A 90 -7.36 -9.55 -12.05
N VAL A 91 -6.04 -9.68 -12.10
CA VAL A 91 -5.27 -10.50 -11.16
C VAL A 91 -4.61 -9.59 -10.14
N LEU A 92 -4.86 -9.83 -8.85
CA LEU A 92 -4.20 -9.18 -7.72
C LEU A 92 -3.23 -10.16 -7.07
N ASN A 93 -1.93 -9.91 -7.16
CA ASN A 93 -0.92 -10.73 -6.49
C ASN A 93 -0.44 -10.05 -5.20
N GLY A 94 -0.55 -10.76 -4.08
CA GLY A 94 0.03 -10.38 -2.79
C GLY A 94 0.69 -11.60 -2.16
N GLU A 95 1.92 -11.47 -1.66
CA GLU A 95 2.71 -12.63 -1.21
C GLU A 95 2.17 -13.28 0.07
N GLN A 96 1.71 -12.46 1.02
CA GLN A 96 1.27 -12.94 2.33
C GLN A 96 -0.25 -13.01 2.44
N LYS A 97 -0.96 -12.10 1.76
CA LYS A 97 -2.41 -11.97 1.86
C LYS A 97 -2.96 -11.10 0.74
N VAL A 98 -4.08 -11.49 0.16
CA VAL A 98 -4.95 -10.61 -0.64
C VAL A 98 -6.27 -10.47 0.11
N CYS A 99 -6.70 -9.23 0.38
CA CYS A 99 -7.89 -8.97 1.19
C CYS A 99 -8.71 -7.82 0.60
N VAL A 100 -10.00 -8.05 0.40
CA VAL A 100 -10.99 -7.01 0.09
C VAL A 100 -11.83 -6.80 1.34
N LYS A 101 -11.78 -5.59 1.93
CA LYS A 101 -12.47 -5.28 3.18
C LYS A 101 -13.36 -4.06 3.02
N THR A 102 -14.56 -4.15 3.56
CA THR A 102 -15.50 -3.04 3.73
C THR A 102 -15.72 -2.79 5.22
N LYS A 103 -16.57 -1.80 5.55
CA LYS A 103 -17.01 -1.59 6.94
C LYS A 103 -17.77 -2.80 7.53
N ASN A 104 -18.42 -3.60 6.68
CA ASN A 104 -19.40 -4.61 7.11
C ASN A 104 -18.97 -6.06 6.84
N GLY A 105 -17.76 -6.28 6.30
CA GLY A 105 -17.29 -7.61 5.98
C GLY A 105 -15.95 -7.61 5.23
N SER A 106 -15.38 -8.79 5.07
CA SER A 106 -14.13 -8.99 4.33
C SER A 106 -14.06 -10.35 3.63
N ILE A 107 -13.28 -10.39 2.56
CA ILE A 107 -12.85 -11.61 1.88
C ILE A 107 -11.33 -11.58 1.85
N ALA A 108 -10.69 -12.63 2.34
CA ALA A 108 -9.25 -12.73 2.35
C ALA A 108 -8.74 -14.10 1.92
N ILE A 109 -7.63 -14.10 1.19
CA ILE A 109 -6.85 -15.28 0.83
C ILE A 109 -5.47 -15.10 1.46
N ASN A 110 -5.10 -15.97 2.38
CA ASN A 110 -3.79 -15.96 3.05
C ASN A 110 -2.76 -16.76 2.21
N GLY A 111 -1.47 -16.48 2.40
CA GLY A 111 -0.38 -17.14 1.65
C GLY A 111 -0.28 -18.66 1.86
N ASN A 112 -0.90 -19.20 2.92
CA ASN A 112 -1.05 -20.64 3.16
C ASN A 112 -2.25 -21.28 2.43
N GLY A 113 -2.99 -20.51 1.62
CA GLY A 113 -4.18 -20.95 0.89
C GLY A 113 -5.49 -20.86 1.69
N GLU A 114 -5.46 -20.43 2.95
CA GLU A 114 -6.68 -20.25 3.74
C GLU A 114 -7.52 -19.10 3.18
N ILE A 115 -8.82 -19.36 2.95
CA ILE A 115 -9.79 -18.35 2.55
C ILE A 115 -10.66 -18.01 3.75
N GLN A 116 -10.70 -16.73 4.12
CA GLN A 116 -11.54 -16.19 5.18
C GLN A 116 -12.65 -15.32 4.59
N LEU A 117 -13.88 -15.62 4.96
CA LEU A 117 -15.07 -14.85 4.59
C LEU A 117 -15.74 -14.34 5.86
N GLU A 118 -15.89 -13.02 5.99
CA GLU A 118 -16.49 -12.36 7.14
C GLU A 118 -17.65 -11.47 6.68
N GLY A 119 -18.82 -11.65 7.28
CA GLY A 119 -20.00 -10.84 7.01
C GLY A 119 -21.22 -11.28 7.81
N LYS A 120 -22.27 -10.46 7.82
CA LYS A 120 -23.55 -10.82 8.47
C LYS A 120 -24.34 -11.88 7.71
N LEU A 121 -24.19 -11.93 6.39
CA LEU A 121 -24.90 -12.82 5.49
C LEU A 121 -23.98 -13.14 4.32
N LEU A 122 -23.91 -14.41 3.92
CA LEU A 122 -23.29 -14.85 2.68
C LEU A 122 -24.40 -15.32 1.74
N ASN A 123 -24.60 -14.59 0.65
CA ASN A 123 -25.50 -14.98 -0.43
C ASN A 123 -24.69 -15.37 -1.66
N ALA A 124 -25.11 -16.44 -2.34
CA ALA A 124 -24.57 -16.83 -3.63
C ALA A 124 -25.75 -16.84 -4.62
N ASP A 125 -25.81 -15.84 -5.49
CA ASP A 125 -26.68 -15.86 -6.67
C ASP A 125 -25.89 -16.52 -7.81
N ILE A 126 -26.27 -17.75 -8.12
CA ILE A 126 -25.60 -18.62 -9.08
C ILE A 126 -26.63 -19.20 -10.04
N GLU A 127 -26.32 -19.18 -11.33
CA GLU A 127 -27.17 -19.77 -12.37
C GLU A 127 -27.10 -21.30 -12.40
N GLN A 128 -26.15 -21.88 -11.67
CA GLN A 128 -25.85 -23.32 -11.58
C GLN A 128 -25.59 -23.71 -10.13
N ASP A 129 -25.07 -24.92 -9.90
CA ASP A 129 -24.80 -25.45 -8.56
C ASP A 129 -23.55 -24.85 -7.89
N LEU A 130 -23.65 -24.54 -6.60
CA LEU A 130 -22.48 -24.27 -5.73
C LEU A 130 -21.99 -25.59 -5.14
N SER A 131 -20.79 -26.02 -5.52
CA SER A 131 -20.11 -27.15 -4.88
C SER A 131 -19.05 -26.65 -3.90
N LEU A 132 -19.19 -27.00 -2.61
CA LEU A 132 -18.18 -26.77 -1.59
C LEU A 132 -17.55 -28.12 -1.23
N GLN A 133 -16.25 -28.27 -1.47
CA GLN A 133 -15.53 -29.52 -1.25
C GLN A 133 -14.34 -29.27 -0.31
N GLY A 134 -14.16 -30.13 0.68
CA GLY A 134 -13.08 -30.04 1.66
C GLY A 134 -13.28 -31.03 2.81
N TRP A 135 -12.22 -31.34 3.55
CA TRP A 135 -12.29 -32.17 4.74
C TRP A 135 -11.39 -31.63 5.86
N PRO A 136 -11.92 -31.32 7.06
CA PRO A 136 -13.35 -31.21 7.40
C PRO A 136 -13.93 -29.86 6.95
N ILE A 137 -15.20 -29.83 6.53
CA ILE A 137 -15.97 -28.58 6.44
C ILE A 137 -16.58 -28.32 7.82
N ARG A 138 -16.21 -27.21 8.45
CA ARG A 138 -16.77 -26.77 9.74
C ARG A 138 -17.65 -25.56 9.48
N LEU A 139 -18.96 -25.74 9.65
CA LEU A 139 -19.95 -24.67 9.62
C LEU A 139 -20.30 -24.36 11.08
N ASN A 140 -20.10 -23.12 11.50
CA ASN A 140 -20.52 -22.61 12.81
C ASN A 140 -21.80 -21.80 12.67
#